data_AF-A0A1I3C622-F1
#
_entry.id   AF-A0A1I3C622-F1
#
_cell.length_a   1.000
_cell.length_b   1.000
_cell.length_c   1.000
_cell.angle_alpha   90.00
_cell.angle_beta   90.00
_cell.angle_gamma   90.00
#
_symmetry.space_group_name_H-M   'P 1'
#
loop_
_entity.id
_entity.type
_entity.pdbx_description
1 polymer ?
#
loop_
_entity_poly.entity_id
_entity_poly.type
_entity_poly.pdbx_seq_one_letter_code
_entity_poly.pdbx_strand_id
1 'polypeptide(L)' 'MTKLLQQAFAAASQLPDEEQDQLAARLLAELTEEDEFDRKIESTGNELSRLAKAAMQEYAAGQTEVLDPNQL' A
#
# COMPACT_ATOMS: atom_id res chain seq x y z
N MET A 1 18.07 -6.93 -12.78
CA MET A 1 18.14 -7.60 -11.46
C MET A 1 19.32 -7.03 -10.68
N THR A 2 19.11 -6.57 -9.45
CA THR A 2 20.23 -6.11 -8.59
C THR A 2 21.11 -7.29 -8.21
N LYS A 3 22.35 -7.05 -7.79
CA LYS A 3 23.27 -8.12 -7.33
C LYS A 3 22.65 -8.93 -6.18
N LEU A 4 21.96 -8.25 -5.26
CA LEU A 4 21.31 -8.89 -4.13
C LEU A 4 20.17 -9.81 -4.58
N LEU A 5 19.32 -9.34 -5.50
CA LEU A 5 18.21 -10.15 -6.01
C LEU A 5 18.72 -11.36 -6.82
N GLN A 6 19.82 -11.21 -7.56
CA GLN A 6 20.51 -12.33 -8.22
C GLN A 6 20.98 -13.39 -7.23
N GLN A 7 21.61 -12.97 -6.12
CA GLN A 7 22.07 -13.89 -5.08
C GLN A 7 20.90 -14.64 -4.42
N ALA A 8 19.79 -13.94 -4.15
CA ALA A 8 18.59 -14.54 -3.59
C ALA A 8 18.00 -15.62 -4.51
N PHE A 9 17.86 -15.34 -5.81
CA PHE A 9 17.38 -16.34 -6.78
C PHE A 9 18.34 -17.52 -6.94
N ALA A 10 19.65 -17.28 -6.93
CA ALA A 10 20.65 -18.35 -7.01
C ALA A 10 20.63 -19.26 -5.78
N ALA A 11 20.34 -18.72 -4.59
CA ALA A 11 20.16 -19.52 -3.39
C ALA A 11 18.82 -20.29 -3.42
N ALA A 12 17.74 -19.62 -3.83
CA ALA A 12 16.41 -20.23 -3.95
C ALA A 12 16.42 -21.41 -4.92
N SER A 13 17.14 -21.32 -6.04
CA SER A 13 17.20 -22.39 -7.04
C SER A 13 17.90 -23.67 -6.57
N GLN A 14 18.52 -23.67 -5.38
CA GLN A 14 19.13 -24.86 -4.78
C GLN A 14 18.17 -25.60 -3.85
N LEU A 15 16.98 -25.05 -3.57
CA LEU A 15 15.96 -25.67 -2.73
C LEU A 15 15.21 -26.76 -3.51
N PRO A 16 14.53 -27.70 -2.83
CA PRO A 16 13.56 -28.60 -3.48
C PRO A 16 12.46 -27.82 -4.20
N ASP A 17 11.91 -28.39 -5.28
CA ASP A 17 10.88 -27.73 -6.11
C ASP A 17 9.69 -27.21 -5.29
N GLU A 18 9.23 -27.98 -4.29
CA GLU A 18 8.13 -27.57 -3.41
C GLU A 18 8.47 -26.31 -2.59
N GLU A 19 9.70 -26.20 -2.10
CA GLU A 19 10.15 -25.02 -1.35
C GLU A 19 10.37 -23.82 -2.27
N GLN A 20 10.82 -24.05 -3.51
CA GLN A 20 10.92 -23.01 -4.53
C GLN A 20 9.54 -22.44 -4.86
N ASP A 21 8.53 -23.29 -5.08
CA ASP A 21 7.18 -22.87 -5.39
C ASP A 21 6.53 -22.11 -4.22
N GLN A 22 6.75 -22.57 -2.98
CA GLN A 22 6.27 -21.84 -1.80
C GLN A 22 6.92 -20.46 -1.66
N LEU A 23 8.22 -20.35 -1.91
CA LEU A 23 8.94 -19.08 -1.87
C LEU A 23 8.46 -18.14 -2.99
N ALA A 24 8.28 -18.67 -4.21
CA ALA A 24 7.78 -17.91 -5.35
C ALA A 24 6.36 -17.38 -5.08
N ALA A 25 5.47 -18.20 -4.53
CA ALA A 25 4.11 -17.79 -4.20
C ALA A 25 4.09 -16.62 -3.19
N ARG A 26 4.92 -16.68 -2.14
CA ARG A 26 5.04 -15.60 -1.15
C ARG A 26 5.57 -14.31 -1.76
N LEU A 27 6.62 -14.40 -2.59
CA LEU A 27 7.21 -13.24 -3.25
C LEU A 27 6.22 -12.58 -4.21
N LEU A 28 5.46 -13.37 -4.97
CA LEU A 28 4.43 -12.86 -5.87
C LEU A 28 3.27 -12.20 -5.12
N ALA A 29 2.88 -12.75 -3.97
CA ALA A 29 1.84 -12.15 -3.13
C ALA A 29 2.26 -10.76 -2.62
N GLU A 30 3.46 -10.64 -2.07
CA GLU A 30 4.00 -9.36 -1.59
C GLU A 30 4.02 -8.29 -2.69
N LEU A 31 4.53 -8.65 -3.88
CA LEU A 31 4.60 -7.74 -5.02
C LEU A 31 3.20 -7.34 -5.54
N THR A 32 2.19 -8.18 -5.33
CA THR A 32 0.81 -7.88 -5.75
C THR A 32 0.11 -6.98 -4.74
N GLU A 33 0.33 -7.18 -3.43
CA GLU A 33 -0.26 -6.35 -2.38
C GLU A 33 0.23 -4.90 -2.44
N GLU A 34 1.52 -4.68 -2.67
CA GLU A 34 2.10 -3.34 -2.85
C GLU A 34 1.50 -2.64 -4.09
N ASP A 35 1.41 -3.35 -5.22
CA ASP A 35 0.80 -2.88 -6.45
C ASP A 35 -0.70 -2.53 -6.31
N GLU A 36 -1.47 -3.33 -5.56
CA GLU A 36 -2.89 -3.08 -5.35
C GLU A 36 -3.15 -1.89 -4.43
N PHE A 37 -2.32 -1.71 -3.40
CA PHE A 37 -2.40 -0.56 -2.50
C PHE A 37 -2.12 0.74 -3.25
N ASP A 38 -1.04 0.77 -4.03
CA ASP A 38 -0.67 1.94 -4.83
C ASP A 38 -1.75 2.28 -5.86
N ARG A 39 -2.27 1.30 -6.59
CA ARG A 39 -3.39 1.51 -7.52
C ARG A 39 -4.66 2.01 -6.82
N LYS A 40 -4.97 1.51 -5.63
CA LYS A 40 -6.12 1.99 -4.83
C LYS A 40 -5.93 3.44 -4.40
N ILE A 41 -4.74 3.83 -3.97
CA ILE A 41 -4.45 5.23 -3.63
C ILE A 41 -4.52 6.13 -4.86
N GLU A 42 -3.90 5.73 -5.98
CA GLU A 42 -3.92 6.51 -7.22
C GLU A 42 -5.34 6.70 -7.75
N SER A 43 -6.17 5.64 -7.72
CA SER A 43 -7.56 5.71 -8.19
C SER A 43 -8.48 6.54 -7.27
N THR A 44 -8.13 6.70 -5.98
CA THR A 44 -8.94 7.44 -4.99
C THR A 44 -8.48 8.89 -4.78
N GLY A 45 -7.34 9.31 -5.37
CA GLY A 45 -6.80 10.66 -5.21
C GLY A 45 -7.78 11.79 -5.57
N ASN A 46 -8.63 11.59 -6.58
CA ASN A 46 -9.67 12.55 -6.94
C ASN A 46 -10.77 12.68 -5.88
N GLU A 47 -11.18 11.58 -5.27
CA GLU A 47 -12.18 11.59 -4.19
C GLU A 47 -11.63 12.21 -2.91
N LEU A 48 -10.40 11.86 -2.54
CA LEU A 48 -9.71 12.45 -1.39
C LEU A 48 -9.53 13.95 -1.57
N SER A 49 -9.15 14.41 -2.78
CA SER A 49 -9.06 15.84 -3.09
C SER A 49 -10.41 16.55 -2.95
N ARG A 50 -11.50 15.90 -3.38
CA ARG A 50 -12.86 16.43 -3.23
C ARG A 50 -13.26 16.55 -1.76
N LEU A 51 -13.01 15.51 -0.95
CA LEU A 51 -13.30 15.50 0.48
C LEU A 51 -12.49 16.57 1.22
N ALA A 52 -11.19 16.70 0.92
CA ALA A 52 -10.34 17.74 1.51
C ALA A 52 -10.85 19.15 1.19
N LYS A 53 -11.27 19.40 -0.06
CA LYS A 53 -11.86 20.69 -0.46
C LYS A 53 -13.16 20.96 0.29
N ALA A 54 -14.03 19.96 0.43
CA ALA A 54 -15.29 20.09 1.17
C ALA A 54 -15.03 20.41 2.65
N ALA A 55 -14.12 19.67 3.31
CA ALA A 55 -13.76 19.92 4.70
C ALA A 55 -13.20 21.34 4.92
N MET A 56 -12.36 21.83 4.00
CA MET A 56 -11.84 23.20 4.06
C MET A 56 -12.95 24.25 3.90
N GLN A 57 -13.95 23.98 3.05
CA GLN A 57 -15.11 24.86 2.89
C GLN A 57 -15.99 24.89 4.13
N GLU A 58 -16.27 23.74 4.73
CA GLU A 58 -17.02 23.61 5.98
C GLU A 58 -16.30 24.34 7.13
N TYR A 59 -14.98 24.19 7.24
CA TYR A 59 -14.17 24.92 8.21
C TYR A 59 -14.27 26.44 8.00
N ALA A 60 -14.09 26.90 6.77
CA ALA A 60 -14.22 28.32 6.43
C ALA A 60 -15.63 28.89 6.67
N ALA A 61 -16.66 28.04 6.55
CA ALA A 61 -18.05 28.37 6.85
C ALA A 61 -18.40 28.30 8.36
N GLY A 62 -17.46 27.90 9.22
CA GLY A 62 -17.70 27.73 10.65
C GLY A 62 -18.61 26.55 10.99
N GLN A 63 -18.69 25.56 10.09
CA GLN A 63 -19.54 24.37 10.23
C GLN A 63 -18.80 23.17 10.86
N THR A 64 -17.59 23.40 11.35
CA THR A 64 -16.75 22.36 11.98
C THR A 64 -16.76 22.47 13.50
N GLU A 65 -16.63 21.34 14.16
CA GLU A 65 -16.47 21.26 15.62
C GLU A 65 -14.99 21.09 16.01
N VAL A 66 -14.65 21.50 17.23
CA VAL A 66 -13.31 21.27 17.78
C VAL A 66 -13.17 19.80 18.15
N LEU A 67 -12.13 19.16 17.62
CA LEU A 67 -11.79 17.79 17.98
C LEU A 67 -11.31 17.73 19.45
N ASP A 68 -11.99 16.96 20.30
CA ASP A 68 -11.52 16.56 21.63
C ASP A 68 -10.92 15.14 21.58
N PRO A 69 -9.58 15.00 21.63
CA PRO A 69 -8.93 13.68 21.54
C PRO A 69 -9.28 12.73 22.68
N ASN A 70 -9.82 13.22 23.80
CA ASN A 70 -10.19 12.38 24.94
C ASN A 70 -11.58 11.75 24.80
N GLN A 71 -12.32 12.10 23.75
CA GLN A 71 -13.64 11.57 23.42
C GLN A 71 -13.65 10.68 22.16
N LEU A 72 -12.45 10.29 21.69
CA LEU A 72 -12.25 9.39 20.54
C LEU A 72 -12.32 7.91 20.93
#